data_AF-A0A6I5RFB7-F1
#
_entry.id   AF-A0A6I5RFB7-F1
#
_cell.length_a   1.000
_cell.length_b   1.000
_cell.length_c   1.000
_cell.angle_alpha   90.00
_cell.angle_beta   90.00
_cell.angle_gamma   90.00
#
_symmetry.space_group_name_H-M   'P 1'
#
loop_
_entity.id
_entity.type
_entity.pdbx_description
1 polymer ?
#
loop_
_entity_poly.entity_id
_entity_poly.type
_entity_poly.pdbx_seq_one_letter_code
_entity_poly.pdbx_strand_id
1 'polypeptide(L)'
;MRSNAQFWSDKGHVLLDQGEYEAALHCFCQAVQEVPTADDYVSQAVSLIHLERPKDALQACDCALSLTSGHARAWLFRGVALHRLGRFHEAYECYDLAAGQQPTQQQRSLWERLKAWFTPSKPLAKGVLKRSRSSHLRVH
;
A
#
# COMPACT_ATOMS: atom_id res chain seq x y z
N MET A 1 -7.94 -35.34 -3.70
CA MET A 1 -6.79 -34.90 -4.52
C MET A 1 -6.47 -33.48 -4.10
N ARG A 2 -5.24 -33.18 -3.66
CA ARG A 2 -4.84 -31.78 -3.44
C ARG A 2 -4.87 -31.06 -4.80
N SER A 3 -5.48 -29.89 -4.86
CA SER A 3 -5.37 -29.03 -6.04
C SER A 3 -3.91 -28.64 -6.25
N ASN A 4 -3.49 -28.46 -7.50
CA ASN A 4 -2.12 -28.09 -7.83
C ASN A 4 -1.72 -26.78 -7.12
N ALA A 5 -2.68 -25.85 -6.99
CA ALA A 5 -2.56 -24.63 -6.19
C ALA A 5 -2.14 -24.91 -4.73
N GLN A 6 -2.88 -25.77 -4.02
CA GLN A 6 -2.59 -26.09 -2.61
C GLN A 6 -1.20 -26.70 -2.44
N PHE A 7 -0.78 -27.55 -3.39
CA PHE A 7 0.57 -28.11 -3.36
C PHE A 7 1.65 -27.03 -3.47
N TRP A 8 1.48 -26.05 -4.36
CA TRP A 8 2.41 -24.93 -4.51
C TRP A 8 2.41 -24.01 -3.28
N SER A 9 1.25 -23.73 -2.68
CA SER A 9 1.15 -22.96 -1.44
C SER A 9 1.83 -23.66 -0.28
N ASP A 10 1.54 -24.95 -0.06
CA ASP A 10 2.15 -25.77 1.00
C ASP A 10 3.68 -25.81 0.84
N LYS A 11 4.17 -26.00 -0.39
CA LYS A 11 5.61 -25.98 -0.70
C LYS A 11 6.22 -24.60 -0.46
N GLY A 12 5.53 -23.53 -0.85
CA GLY A 12 5.98 -22.16 -0.62
C GLY A 12 6.14 -21.84 0.85
N HIS A 13 5.22 -22.30 1.70
CA HIS A 13 5.32 -22.14 3.16
C HIS A 13 6.54 -22.87 3.76
N VAL A 14 6.81 -24.10 3.32
CA VAL A 14 8.00 -24.83 3.76
C VAL A 14 9.29 -24.09 3.36
N LEU A 15 9.33 -23.50 2.16
CA LEU A 15 10.48 -22.72 1.69
C LEU A 15 10.64 -21.39 2.44
N LEU A 16 9.53 -20.73 2.81
CA LEU A 16 9.55 -19.56 3.68
C LEU A 16 10.20 -19.86 5.02
N ASP A 17 9.82 -20.97 5.65
CA ASP A 17 10.36 -21.39 6.95
C ASP A 17 11.87 -21.74 6.86
N GLN A 18 12.33 -22.14 5.68
CA GLN A 18 13.74 -22.40 5.39
C GLN A 18 14.54 -21.11 5.08
N GLY A 19 13.87 -19.97 4.92
CA GLY A 19 14.49 -18.70 4.53
C GLY A 19 14.79 -18.57 3.03
N GLU A 20 14.30 -19.50 2.21
CA GLU A 20 14.47 -19.51 0.75
C GLU A 20 13.38 -18.64 0.09
N TYR A 21 13.46 -17.32 0.31
CA TYR A 21 12.38 -16.40 -0.02
C TYR A 21 12.13 -16.26 -1.53
N GLU A 22 13.15 -16.29 -2.40
CA GLU A 22 12.96 -16.28 -3.86
C GLU A 22 12.24 -17.54 -4.36
N ALA A 23 12.64 -18.71 -3.86
CA ALA A 23 12.03 -19.98 -4.24
C ALA A 23 10.58 -20.07 -3.73
N ALA A 24 10.33 -19.57 -2.51
CA ALA A 24 8.99 -19.45 -1.96
C ALA A 24 8.11 -18.53 -2.82
N LEU A 25 8.62 -17.35 -3.19
CA LEU A 25 7.91 -16.41 -4.07
C LEU A 25 7.53 -17.07 -5.40
N HIS A 26 8.44 -17.83 -6.01
CA HIS A 26 8.14 -18.56 -7.25
C HIS A 26 7.00 -19.57 -7.05
N CYS A 27 7.00 -20.31 -5.94
CA CYS A 27 5.93 -21.26 -5.63
C CYS A 27 4.59 -20.55 -5.45
N PHE A 28 4.53 -19.45 -4.70
CA PHE A 28 3.29 -18.68 -4.55
C PHE A 28 2.83 -18.03 -5.86
N CYS A 29 3.73 -17.64 -6.76
CA CYS A 29 3.36 -17.16 -8.09
C CYS A 29 2.67 -18.25 -8.91
N GLN A 30 3.14 -19.50 -8.82
CA GLN A 30 2.49 -20.65 -9.45
C GLN A 30 1.13 -20.94 -8.81
N ALA A 31 1.03 -20.88 -7.48
CA ALA A 31 -0.24 -21.09 -6.77
C ALA A 31 -1.33 -20.08 -7.22
N VAL A 32 -0.97 -18.80 -7.31
CA VAL A 32 -1.87 -17.72 -7.72
C VAL A 32 -2.33 -17.83 -9.19
N GLN A 33 -1.49 -18.39 -10.08
CA GLN A 33 -1.87 -18.63 -11.48
C GLN A 33 -2.97 -19.69 -11.61
N GLU A 34 -2.99 -20.66 -10.70
CA GLU A 34 -3.99 -21.73 -10.68
C GLU A 34 -5.27 -21.27 -9.97
N VAL A 35 -5.15 -20.86 -8.71
CA VAL A 35 -6.27 -20.36 -7.90
C VAL A 35 -5.77 -19.17 -7.08
N PRO A 36 -6.16 -17.93 -7.43
CA PRO A 36 -5.74 -16.76 -6.69
C PRO A 36 -6.47 -16.69 -5.35
N THR A 37 -5.73 -16.82 -4.25
CA THR A 37 -6.25 -16.62 -2.89
C THR A 37 -5.60 -15.42 -2.22
N ALA A 38 -6.32 -14.79 -1.29
CA ALA A 38 -5.76 -13.68 -0.51
C ALA A 38 -4.55 -14.12 0.32
N ASP A 39 -4.57 -15.34 0.87
CA ASP A 39 -3.46 -15.89 1.67
C ASP A 39 -2.19 -16.11 0.85
N ASP A 40 -2.31 -16.54 -0.42
CA ASP A 40 -1.15 -16.70 -1.30
C ASP A 40 -0.52 -15.35 -1.63
N TYR A 41 -1.32 -14.34 -1.96
CA TYR A 41 -0.82 -12.97 -2.18
C TYR A 41 -0.18 -12.36 -0.93
N VAL A 42 -0.74 -12.63 0.26
CA VAL A 42 -0.11 -12.24 1.52
C VAL A 42 1.26 -12.92 1.65
N SER A 43 1.35 -14.21 1.36
CA SER A 43 2.60 -14.97 1.46
C SER A 43 3.65 -14.52 0.44
N GLN A 44 3.22 -14.10 -0.76
CA GLN A 44 4.08 -13.37 -1.69
C GLN A 44 4.59 -12.06 -1.09
N ALA A 45 3.71 -11.26 -0.47
CA ALA A 45 4.10 -10.01 0.15
C ALA A 45 5.12 -10.22 1.29
N VAL A 46 4.95 -11.24 2.12
CA VAL A 46 5.93 -11.63 3.15
C VAL A 46 7.28 -11.93 2.51
N SER A 47 7.30 -12.80 1.50
CA SER A 47 8.52 -13.17 0.77
C SER A 47 9.20 -11.92 0.21
N LEU A 48 8.46 -11.03 -0.44
CA LEU A 48 8.97 -9.79 -1.04
C LEU A 48 9.51 -8.80 0.01
N ILE A 49 8.95 -8.75 1.21
CA ILE A 49 9.48 -7.93 2.32
C ILE A 49 10.84 -8.44 2.76
N HIS A 50 11.00 -9.77 2.89
CA HIS A 50 12.28 -10.39 3.23
C HIS A 50 13.33 -10.21 2.14
N LEU A 51 12.92 -10.14 0.88
CA LEU A 51 13.76 -9.84 -0.28
C LEU A 51 14.10 -8.35 -0.46
N GLU A 52 13.76 -7.50 0.51
CA GLU A 52 13.94 -6.04 0.43
C GLU A 52 13.26 -5.39 -0.79
N ARG A 53 12.15 -5.97 -1.26
CA ARG A 53 11.31 -5.47 -2.37
C ARG A 53 9.95 -4.97 -1.86
N PRO A 54 9.91 -3.95 -0.99
CA PRO A 54 8.66 -3.52 -0.36
C PRO A 54 7.66 -2.90 -1.34
N LYS A 55 8.11 -2.35 -2.49
CA LYS A 55 7.19 -1.81 -3.52
C LYS A 55 6.32 -2.91 -4.14
N ASP A 56 6.93 -4.04 -4.45
CA ASP A 56 6.23 -5.18 -5.03
C ASP A 56 5.36 -5.86 -3.97
N ALA A 57 5.83 -5.89 -2.71
CA ALA A 57 5.03 -6.36 -1.58
C ALA A 57 3.74 -5.56 -1.40
N LEU A 58 3.76 -4.24 -1.62
CA LEU A 58 2.55 -3.42 -1.60
C LEU A 58 1.54 -3.84 -2.67
N GLN A 59 2.02 -4.11 -3.89
CA GLN A 59 1.17 -4.56 -4.98
C GLN A 59 0.53 -5.92 -4.65
N ALA A 60 1.31 -6.85 -4.11
CA ALA A 60 0.79 -8.14 -3.65
C ALA A 60 -0.27 -7.98 -2.54
N CYS A 61 -0.04 -7.08 -1.57
CA CYS A 61 -1.03 -6.76 -0.54
C CYS A 61 -2.30 -6.12 -1.13
N ASP A 62 -2.17 -5.23 -2.12
CA ASP A 62 -3.31 -4.63 -2.83
C ASP A 62 -4.14 -5.69 -3.57
N CYS A 63 -3.49 -6.68 -4.18
CA CYS A 63 -4.16 -7.84 -4.77
C CYS A 63 -4.88 -8.71 -3.71
N ALA A 64 -4.27 -8.95 -2.55
CA ALA A 64 -4.94 -9.66 -1.47
C ALA A 64 -6.18 -8.92 -0.96
N LEU A 65 -6.09 -7.59 -0.84
CA LEU A 65 -7.19 -6.73 -0.38
C LEU A 65 -8.30 -6.56 -1.43
N SER A 66 -7.99 -6.66 -2.73
CA SER A 66 -9.02 -6.66 -3.77
C SER A 66 -9.84 -7.96 -3.76
N LEU A 67 -9.22 -9.09 -3.39
CA LEU A 67 -9.93 -10.36 -3.17
C LEU A 67 -10.68 -10.39 -1.84
N THR A 68 -10.09 -9.86 -0.78
CA THR A 68 -10.67 -9.86 0.56
C THR A 68 -10.33 -8.56 1.28
N SER A 69 -11.23 -7.58 1.18
CA SER A 69 -11.04 -6.21 1.70
C SER A 69 -10.81 -6.13 3.21
N GLY A 70 -11.32 -7.12 3.96
CA GLY A 70 -11.16 -7.23 5.41
C GLY A 70 -10.02 -8.16 5.85
N HIS A 71 -9.11 -8.55 4.96
CA HIS A 71 -8.06 -9.51 5.31
C HIS A 71 -6.99 -8.86 6.20
N ALA A 72 -7.07 -9.11 7.52
CA ALA A 72 -6.23 -8.45 8.52
C ALA A 72 -4.73 -8.61 8.27
N ARG A 73 -4.27 -9.80 7.84
CA ARG A 73 -2.85 -10.02 7.50
C ARG A 73 -2.40 -9.18 6.31
N ALA A 74 -3.26 -8.93 5.33
CA ALA A 74 -2.91 -8.13 4.15
C ALA A 74 -2.72 -6.67 4.54
N TRP A 75 -3.57 -6.13 5.42
CA TRP A 75 -3.37 -4.81 6.01
C TRP A 75 -2.10 -4.73 6.86
N LEU A 76 -1.81 -5.76 7.66
CA LEU A 76 -0.59 -5.83 8.47
C LEU A 76 0.67 -5.76 7.58
N PHE A 77 0.78 -6.65 6.59
CA PHE A 77 1.95 -6.69 5.71
C PHE A 77 2.03 -5.48 4.77
N ARG A 78 0.90 -4.88 4.40
CA ARG A 78 0.88 -3.58 3.73
C ARG A 78 1.51 -2.50 4.59
N GLY A 79 1.16 -2.45 5.88
CA GLY A 79 1.77 -1.54 6.86
C GLY A 79 3.28 -1.77 6.98
N VAL A 80 3.71 -3.03 7.07
CA VAL A 80 5.15 -3.39 7.12
C VAL A 80 5.89 -2.92 5.86
N ALA A 81 5.32 -3.13 4.68
CA ALA A 81 5.91 -2.69 3.43
C ALA A 81 5.99 -1.16 3.33
N LEU A 82 4.95 -0.42 3.77
CA LEU A 82 4.96 1.04 3.85
C LEU A 82 6.01 1.55 4.84
N HIS A 83 6.16 0.88 5.98
CA HIS A 83 7.18 1.20 6.97
C HIS A 83 8.60 1.03 6.40
N ARG A 84 8.86 -0.05 5.66
CA ARG A 84 10.13 -0.27 4.94
C ARG A 84 10.40 0.78 3.87
N LEU A 85 9.36 1.39 3.31
CA LEU A 85 9.45 2.51 2.35
C LEU A 85 9.56 3.89 3.03
N GLY A 86 9.57 3.96 4.36
CA GLY A 86 9.60 5.22 5.11
C GLY A 86 8.26 5.97 5.14
N ARG A 87 7.17 5.36 4.68
CA ARG A 87 5.81 5.94 4.69
C ARG A 87 5.10 5.61 6.00
N PHE A 88 5.66 6.09 7.10
CA PHE A 88 5.23 5.70 8.45
C PHE A 88 3.77 6.02 8.75
N HIS A 89 3.26 7.18 8.33
CA HIS A 89 1.88 7.58 8.62
C HIS A 89 0.86 6.61 8.01
N GLU A 90 1.04 6.27 6.74
CA GLU A 90 0.18 5.30 6.05
C GLU A 90 0.35 3.88 6.59
N ALA A 91 1.55 3.54 7.08
CA ALA A 91 1.78 2.27 7.76
C ALA A 91 0.95 2.15 9.04
N TYR A 92 0.88 3.21 9.85
CA TYR A 92 0.06 3.24 11.06
C TYR A 92 -1.43 3.08 10.75
N GLU A 93 -1.94 3.75 9.71
CA GLU A 93 -3.33 3.56 9.28
C GLU A 93 -3.62 2.11 8.89
N CYS A 94 -2.66 1.45 8.20
CA CYS A 94 -2.79 0.05 7.86
C CYS A 94 -2.78 -0.86 9.09
N TYR A 95 -1.98 -0.54 10.12
CA TYR A 95 -1.97 -1.29 11.38
C TYR A 95 -3.27 -1.12 12.17
N ASP A 96 -3.85 0.09 12.21
CA ASP A 96 -5.14 0.33 12.82
C ASP A 96 -6.25 -0.49 12.14
N LEU A 97 -6.24 -0.50 10.80
CA LEU A 97 -7.16 -1.32 9.99
C LEU A 97 -6.97 -2.82 10.24
N ALA A 98 -5.72 -3.29 10.33
CA ALA A 98 -5.40 -4.69 10.64
C ALA A 98 -5.89 -5.10 12.03
N ALA A 99 -5.85 -4.18 13.00
CA ALA A 99 -6.36 -4.37 14.36
C ALA A 99 -7.89 -4.29 14.45
N GLY A 100 -8.59 -4.09 13.33
CA GLY A 100 -10.04 -3.92 13.29
C GLY A 100 -10.51 -2.61 13.89
N GLN A 101 -9.60 -1.66 14.13
CA GLN A 101 -9.99 -0.31 14.53
C GLN A 101 -10.48 0.42 13.29
N GLN A 102 -11.76 0.81 13.32
CA GLN A 102 -12.29 1.70 12.31
C GLN A 102 -11.49 3.01 12.36
N PRO A 103 -10.92 3.49 11.24
CA PRO A 103 -10.20 4.74 11.24
C PRO A 103 -11.14 5.82 11.74
N THR A 104 -10.78 6.40 12.87
CA THR A 104 -11.60 7.38 13.55
C THR A 104 -11.83 8.54 12.60
N GLN A 105 -13.02 9.13 12.59
CA GLN A 105 -13.34 10.30 11.76
C GLN A 105 -12.26 11.39 11.83
N GLN A 106 -11.66 11.56 13.01
CA GLN A 106 -10.52 12.45 13.25
C GLN A 106 -9.27 12.05 12.46
N GLN A 107 -8.84 10.78 12.52
CA GLN A 107 -7.70 10.25 11.77
C GLN A 107 -7.90 10.45 10.25
N ARG A 108 -9.09 10.13 9.75
CA ARG A 108 -9.45 10.28 8.33
C ARG A 108 -9.42 11.74 7.89
N SER A 109 -9.92 12.65 8.72
CA SER A 109 -9.88 14.11 8.45
C SER A 109 -8.46 14.68 8.48
N LEU A 110 -7.60 14.15 9.37
CA LEU A 110 -6.20 14.54 9.47
C LEU A 110 -5.43 14.08 8.23
N TRP A 111 -5.71 12.86 7.77
CA TRP A 111 -5.08 12.30 6.58
C TRP A 111 -5.43 13.07 5.32
N GLU A 112 -6.68 13.48 5.13
CA GLU A 112 -7.07 14.34 4.00
C GLU A 112 -6.35 15.70 4.05
N ARG A 113 -6.20 16.28 5.25
CA ARG A 113 -5.47 17.54 5.45
C ARG A 113 -3.96 17.39 5.21
N LEU A 114 -3.37 16.27 5.63
CA LEU A 114 -1.96 15.97 5.41
C LEU A 114 -1.69 15.66 3.95
N LYS A 115 -2.55 14.88 3.28
CA LYS A 115 -2.51 14.68 1.82
C LYS A 115 -2.45 16.01 1.08
N ALA A 116 -3.30 16.97 1.45
CA ALA A 116 -3.30 18.30 0.83
C ALA A 116 -1.95 19.06 0.99
N TRP A 117 -1.22 18.83 2.09
CA TRP A 117 0.11 19.39 2.32
C TRP A 117 1.21 18.71 1.49
N PHE A 118 1.08 17.39 1.27
CA PHE A 118 2.08 16.60 0.53
C PHE A 118 1.79 16.48 -0.97
N THR A 119 0.56 16.77 -1.42
CA THR A 119 0.27 16.91 -2.85
C THR A 119 0.92 18.19 -3.36
N PRO A 120 1.90 18.13 -4.28
CA PRO A 120 2.34 19.34 -4.96
C PRO A 120 1.11 19.92 -5.66
N SER A 121 0.68 21.10 -5.23
CA SER A 121 -0.43 21.82 -5.84
C SER A 121 -0.18 21.86 -7.35
N LYS A 122 -1.16 21.42 -8.16
CA LYS A 122 -1.15 21.61 -9.62
C LYS A 122 -0.51 22.97 -9.94
N PRO A 123 0.45 23.05 -10.89
CA PRO A 123 1.07 24.32 -11.19
C PRO A 123 -0.04 25.28 -11.61
N LEU A 124 -0.21 26.37 -10.85
CA LEU A 124 -1.10 27.46 -11.17
C LEU A 124 -0.73 27.93 -12.58
N ALA A 125 -1.60 27.61 -13.54
CA ALA A 125 -1.50 28.10 -14.91
C ALA A 125 -1.37 29.62 -14.87
N LYS A 126 -0.34 30.13 -15.55
CA LYS A 126 0.01 31.56 -15.65
C LYS A 126 -1.23 32.39 -16.05
N GLY A 127 -1.79 33.11 -15.08
CA GLY A 127 -2.83 34.12 -15.29
C GLY A 127 -2.25 35.49 -15.00
N VAL A 128 -1.99 36.23 -16.07
CA VAL A 128 -1.41 37.58 -16.12
C VAL A 128 -1.97 38.53 -15.07
N LEU A 129 -1.05 39.15 -14.31
CA LEU A 129 -1.28 40.37 -13.54
C LEU A 129 -1.86 41.47 -14.45
N LYS A 130 -3.17 41.73 -14.35
CA LYS A 130 -3.70 43.07 -14.60
C LYS A 130 -4.13 43.66 -13.26
N ARG A 131 -3.17 44.30 -12.58
CA ARG A 131 -3.49 45.21 -11.48
C ARG A 131 -4.32 46.35 -12.05
N SER A 132 -5.62 46.32 -11.76
CA SER A 132 -6.45 47.51 -11.76
C SER A 132 -6.01 48.39 -10.59
N ARG A 133 -5.50 49.58 -10.88
CA ARG A 133 -5.44 50.69 -9.91
C ARG A 133 -6.09 51.90 -10.56
N SER A 134 -7.39 52.03 -10.31
CA SER A 134 -8.09 53.30 -10.34
C SER A 134 -7.68 54.16 -9.14
N SER A 135 -7.88 55.48 -9.28
CA SER A 135 -7.76 56.57 -8.29
C SER A 135 -6.34 57.08 -8.00
N HIS A 136 -6.05 58.37 -7.87
CA HIS A 136 -6.72 59.66 -8.08
C HIS A 136 -5.61 60.73 -7.82
N LEU A 137 -5.60 61.84 -8.57
CA LEU A 137 -5.20 63.23 -8.17
C LEU A 137 -3.90 63.51 -7.36
N ARG A 138 -3.01 64.41 -7.84
CA ARG A 138 -2.97 65.87 -7.52
C ARG A 138 -1.68 66.61 -7.97
N VAL A 139 -1.88 67.83 -8.49
CA VAL A 139 -1.08 69.10 -8.45
C VAL A 139 0.44 69.07 -8.67
N HIS A 140 0.91 69.65 -9.78
CA HIS A 140 1.47 71.01 -9.83
C HIS A 140 1.57 71.49 -11.29
#